data_AF-A0A5J4TW74-F1
#
_entry.id   AF-A0A5J4TW74-F1
#
_cell.length_a   1.000
_cell.length_b   1.000
_cell.length_c   1.000
_cell.angle_alpha   90.00
_cell.angle_beta   90.00
_cell.angle_gamma   90.00
#
_symmetry.space_group_name_H-M   'P 1'
#
loop_
_entity.id
_entity.type
_entity.pdbx_description
1 polymer ?
#
loop_
_entity_poly.entity_id
_entity_poly.type
_entity_poly.pdbx_seq_one_letter_code
_entity_poly.pdbx_strand_id
1 'polypeptide(L)'
;MIVFGIADASCSFAAGSHPSDDGNDKKTVRYYGSDGDLDHITNGTIGNGRYQIGQRISAIVDMTSNPRKVVFYVDDIEQPNIVNGIPSEIRFWARLQIQLIFICKQ
;
A
#
# COMPACT_ATOMS: atom_id res chain seq x y z
N MET A 1 8.59 -10.50 -4.01
CA MET A 1 7.21 -9.96 -4.05
C MET A 1 7.21 -8.63 -3.33
N ILE A 2 6.60 -7.61 -3.94
CA ILE A 2 6.43 -6.31 -3.29
C ILE A 2 5.00 -6.25 -2.78
N VAL A 3 4.80 -5.64 -1.61
CA VAL A 3 3.50 -5.23 -1.08
C VAL A 3 3.69 -3.82 -0.60
N PHE A 4 2.79 -2.91 -0.94
CA PHE A 4 2.94 -1.51 -0.58
C PHE A 4 1.58 -0.89 -0.28
N GLY A 5 1.60 0.26 0.39
CA GLY A 5 0.38 0.93 0.74
C GLY A 5 0.59 2.14 1.61
N ILE A 6 -0.48 2.52 2.28
CA ILE A 6 -0.51 3.64 3.21
C ILE A 6 -0.86 3.16 4.61
N ALA A 7 -0.47 3.97 5.58
CA ALA A 7 -0.77 3.79 6.99
C ALA A 7 -1.19 5.12 7.60
N ASP A 8 -2.03 5.07 8.61
CA ASP A 8 -2.25 6.19 9.52
C ASP A 8 -0.91 6.67 10.08
N ALA A 9 -0.74 7.98 10.27
CA ALA A 9 0.52 8.54 10.76
C ALA A 9 0.92 8.06 12.17
N SER A 10 -0.01 7.50 12.95
CA SER A 10 0.28 6.87 14.25
C SER A 10 0.95 5.50 14.13
N CYS A 11 0.97 4.88 12.95
CA CYS A 11 1.59 3.58 12.76
C CYS A 11 3.12 3.66 12.89
N SER A 12 3.68 2.70 13.63
CA SER A 12 5.11 2.43 13.72
C SER A 12 5.35 0.98 13.28
N PHE A 13 6.45 0.74 12.58
CA PHE A 13 6.84 -0.57 12.10
C PHE A 13 8.22 -0.91 12.68
N ALA A 14 8.27 -1.87 13.60
CA ALA A 14 9.54 -2.41 14.04
C ALA A 14 10.17 -3.28 12.94
N ALA A 15 11.49 -3.43 12.97
CA ALA A 15 12.18 -4.29 12.01
C ALA A 15 11.70 -5.74 12.17
N GLY A 16 11.24 -6.35 11.07
CA GLY A 16 10.71 -7.71 11.06
C GLY A 16 9.20 -7.82 11.36
N SER A 17 8.54 -6.75 11.82
CA SER A 17 7.08 -6.76 12.02
C SER A 17 6.34 -6.69 10.69
N HIS A 18 5.19 -7.36 10.62
CA HIS A 18 4.25 -7.20 9.53
C HIS A 18 3.46 -5.89 9.68
N PRO A 19 2.94 -5.32 8.57
CA PRO A 19 2.27 -4.02 8.64
C PRO A 19 0.92 -4.05 9.36
N SER A 20 0.36 -5.23 9.65
CA SER A 20 -0.84 -5.43 10.47
C SER A 20 -0.53 -5.63 11.96
N ASP A 21 0.73 -5.83 12.33
CA ASP A 21 1.13 -6.10 13.72
C ASP A 21 1.00 -4.83 14.58
N ASP A 22 1.19 -4.98 15.90
CA ASP A 22 1.23 -3.87 16.85
C ASP A 22 -0.04 -2.98 16.86
N GLY A 23 -1.19 -3.57 16.51
CA GLY A 23 -2.49 -2.87 16.45
C GLY A 23 -2.69 -2.02 15.20
N ASN A 24 -1.93 -2.30 14.12
CA ASN A 24 -2.03 -1.62 12.83
C ASN A 24 -3.03 -2.27 11.86
N ASP A 25 -3.68 -3.37 12.25
CA ASP A 25 -4.66 -4.14 11.47
C ASP A 25 -5.80 -3.28 10.90
N LYS A 26 -6.21 -2.23 11.63
CA LYS A 26 -7.26 -1.29 11.20
C LYS A 26 -6.76 0.08 10.75
N LYS A 27 -5.44 0.25 10.68
CA LYS A 27 -4.79 1.55 10.43
C LYS A 27 -4.06 1.61 9.11
N THR A 28 -4.18 0.57 8.29
CA THR A 28 -3.39 0.41 7.08
C THR A 28 -4.27 -0.08 5.94
N VAL A 29 -3.88 0.27 4.72
CA VAL A 29 -4.39 -0.32 3.49
C VAL A 29 -3.18 -0.73 2.68
N ARG A 30 -3.20 -1.96 2.15
CA ARG A 30 -2.15 -2.46 1.26
C ARG A 30 -2.70 -2.90 -0.07
N TYR A 31 -1.89 -2.77 -1.11
CA TYR A 31 -2.10 -3.40 -2.40
C TYR A 31 -1.19 -4.62 -2.51
N TYR A 32 -1.80 -5.81 -2.53
CA TYR A 32 -1.11 -7.08 -2.51
C TYR A 32 -0.86 -7.57 -3.95
N GLY A 33 0.41 -7.76 -4.32
CA GLY A 33 0.78 -7.90 -5.73
C GLY A 33 0.42 -9.20 -6.43
N SER A 34 0.30 -10.31 -5.69
CA SER A 34 0.02 -11.62 -6.29
C SER A 34 -1.41 -11.74 -6.82
N ASP A 35 -2.36 -11.20 -6.07
CA ASP A 35 -3.79 -11.39 -6.32
C ASP A 35 -4.50 -10.08 -6.68
N GLY A 36 -3.81 -8.95 -6.45
CA GLY A 36 -4.32 -7.63 -6.74
C GLY A 36 -5.33 -7.12 -5.71
N ASP A 37 -5.50 -7.80 -4.59
CA ASP A 37 -6.43 -7.40 -3.55
C ASP A 37 -5.93 -6.20 -2.74
N LEU A 38 -6.89 -5.40 -2.27
CA LEU A 38 -6.66 -4.47 -1.18
C LEU A 38 -6.94 -5.19 0.14
N ASP A 39 -6.05 -5.01 1.12
CA ASP A 39 -6.12 -5.71 2.41
C ASP A 39 -5.76 -4.81 3.62
N HIS A 40 -5.91 -5.38 4.83
CA HIS A 40 -5.82 -4.83 6.19
C HIS A 40 -7.11 -4.21 6.72
N ILE A 41 -7.50 -3.01 6.28
CA ILE A 41 -8.83 -2.47 6.63
C ILE A 41 -9.91 -2.97 5.67
N THR A 42 -9.56 -3.20 4.41
CA THR A 42 -10.44 -3.73 3.37
C THR A 42 -10.24 -5.24 3.33
N ASN A 43 -11.02 -6.04 4.06
CA ASN A 43 -10.74 -7.48 4.14
C ASN A 43 -10.93 -8.18 2.77
N GLY A 44 -9.85 -8.40 2.02
CA GLY A 44 -9.84 -9.10 0.73
C GLY A 44 -10.65 -8.41 -0.37
N THR A 45 -10.59 -7.08 -0.50
CA THR A 45 -11.29 -6.39 -1.58
C THR A 45 -10.61 -6.65 -2.92
N ILE A 46 -11.21 -7.54 -3.71
CA ILE A 46 -10.73 -7.96 -5.04
C ILE A 46 -11.17 -6.97 -6.13
N GLY A 47 -10.53 -7.04 -7.31
CA GLY A 47 -10.92 -6.27 -8.49
C GLY A 47 -9.80 -5.45 -9.13
N ASN A 48 -8.72 -5.17 -8.41
CA ASN A 48 -7.52 -4.66 -9.07
C ASN A 48 -6.76 -5.78 -9.77
N GLY A 49 -5.95 -5.41 -10.75
CA GLY A 49 -5.04 -6.32 -11.41
C GLY A 49 -3.90 -6.76 -10.49
N ARG A 50 -3.46 -8.00 -10.64
CA ARG A 50 -2.13 -8.41 -10.17
C ARG A 50 -1.05 -7.65 -10.94
N TYR A 51 0.13 -7.50 -10.35
CA TYR A 51 1.30 -6.99 -11.06
C TYR A 51 2.46 -8.01 -11.05
N GLN A 52 3.30 -7.91 -12.06
CA GLN A 52 4.39 -8.83 -12.34
C GLN A 52 5.74 -8.12 -12.22
N ILE A 53 6.80 -8.92 -12.19
CA ILE A 53 8.17 -8.40 -12.25
C ILE A 53 8.34 -7.58 -13.53
N GLY A 54 8.91 -6.40 -13.39
CA GLY A 54 9.12 -5.46 -14.51
C GLY A 54 8.02 -4.42 -14.68
N GLN A 55 6.87 -4.58 -14.01
CA GLN A 55 5.82 -3.57 -14.02
C GLN A 55 6.07 -2.49 -12.96
N ARG A 56 5.68 -1.26 -13.28
CA ARG A 56 5.73 -0.13 -12.36
C ARG A 56 4.46 -0.12 -11.52
N ILE A 57 4.60 0.01 -10.21
CA ILE A 57 3.47 0.20 -9.28
C ILE A 57 3.56 1.59 -8.65
N SER A 58 2.42 2.25 -8.46
CA SER A 58 2.36 3.54 -7.78
C SER A 58 1.05 3.73 -7.02
N ALA A 59 1.05 4.66 -6.08
CA ALA A 59 -0.13 5.14 -5.37
C ALA A 59 -0.16 6.66 -5.44
N ILE A 60 -1.27 7.22 -5.92
CA ILE A 60 -1.51 8.65 -5.94
C ILE A 60 -2.49 8.97 -4.84
N VAL A 61 -2.10 9.88 -3.95
CA VAL A 61 -2.90 10.30 -2.81
C VAL A 61 -3.41 11.71 -3.06
N ASP A 62 -4.72 11.90 -2.96
CA ASP A 62 -5.34 13.21 -2.93
C ASP A 62 -5.70 13.56 -1.49
N MET A 63 -4.85 14.39 -0.87
CA MET A 63 -5.02 14.91 0.48
C MET A 63 -5.87 16.18 0.54
N THR A 64 -6.29 16.71 -0.62
CA THR A 64 -7.01 17.99 -0.73
C THR A 64 -8.53 17.83 -0.81
N SER A 65 -9.00 16.70 -1.36
CA SER A 65 -10.43 16.38 -1.40
C SER A 65 -11.00 16.02 -0.03
N ASN A 66 -12.32 16.16 0.11
CA ASN A 66 -13.08 15.71 1.26
C ASN A 66 -14.29 14.88 0.78
N PRO A 67 -14.27 13.54 0.90
CA PRO A 67 -13.24 12.75 1.58
C PRO A 67 -11.93 12.66 0.79
N ARG A 68 -10.79 12.61 1.51
CA ARG A 68 -9.46 12.32 0.95
C ARG A 68 -9.43 10.90 0.39
N LYS A 69 -8.55 10.63 -0.57
CA LYS A 69 -8.49 9.31 -1.22
C LYS A 69 -7.10 8.90 -1.64
N VAL A 70 -6.91 7.59 -1.83
CA VAL A 70 -5.75 7.01 -2.53
C VAL A 70 -6.23 6.11 -3.67
N VAL A 71 -5.52 6.20 -4.79
CA VAL A 71 -5.74 5.39 -5.99
C VAL A 71 -4.44 4.70 -6.36
N PHE A 72 -4.51 3.42 -6.72
CA PHE A 72 -3.35 2.63 -7.10
C PHE A 72 -3.25 2.49 -8.63
N TYR A 73 -2.03 2.30 -9.13
CA TYR A 73 -1.74 2.16 -10.55
C TYR A 73 -0.74 1.02 -10.80
N VAL A 74 -0.89 0.36 -11.95
CA VAL A 74 0.06 -0.62 -12.50
C VAL A 74 0.37 -0.20 -13.93
N ASP A 75 1.64 0.03 -14.26
CA ASP A 75 2.10 0.59 -15.55
C ASP A 75 1.32 1.85 -15.96
N ASP A 76 1.12 2.73 -14.98
CA ASP A 76 0.36 3.98 -15.12
C ASP A 76 -1.13 3.78 -15.48
N ILE A 77 -1.64 2.54 -15.41
CA ILE A 77 -3.07 2.20 -15.54
C ILE A 77 -3.73 2.21 -14.17
N GLU A 78 -4.76 3.05 -14.02
CA GLU A 78 -5.56 3.18 -12.81
C GLU A 78 -6.25 1.86 -12.42
N GLN A 79 -6.20 1.51 -11.14
CA GLN A 79 -6.85 0.32 -10.61
C GLN A 79 -8.29 0.62 -10.15
N PRO A 80 -9.25 -0.32 -10.30
CA PRO A 80 -10.67 -0.05 -10.07
C PRO A 80 -11.02 0.31 -8.63
N ASN A 81 -10.27 -0.19 -7.64
CA ASN A 81 -10.57 0.04 -6.24
C ASN A 81 -9.92 1.33 -5.74
N ILE A 82 -10.76 2.29 -5.35
CA ILE A 82 -10.38 3.56 -4.74
C ILE A 82 -10.65 3.49 -3.24
N VAL A 83 -9.65 3.86 -2.44
CA VAL A 83 -9.81 3.96 -0.99
C VAL A 83 -10.19 5.39 -0.65
N ASN A 84 -11.40 5.57 -0.13
CA ASN A 84 -11.92 6.88 0.29
C ASN A 84 -11.85 7.05 1.81
N GLY A 85 -11.79 8.28 2.27
CA GLY A 85 -11.87 8.63 3.70
C GLY A 85 -10.54 8.43 4.45
N ILE A 86 -9.40 8.56 3.78
CA ILE A 86 -8.10 8.40 4.45
C ILE A 86 -7.84 9.54 5.46
N PRO A 87 -7.04 9.29 6.52
CA PRO A 87 -6.72 10.28 7.56
C PRO A 87 -6.06 11.55 7.01
N SER A 88 -6.02 12.61 7.82
CA SER A 88 -5.34 13.88 7.46
C SER A 88 -3.83 13.77 7.40
N GLU A 89 -3.27 12.74 8.03
CA GLU A 89 -1.84 12.45 8.04
C GLU A 89 -1.62 10.98 7.78
N ILE A 90 -0.76 10.67 6.81
CA ILE A 90 -0.47 9.29 6.40
C ILE A 90 1.03 9.06 6.29
N ARG A 91 1.43 7.79 6.26
CA ARG A 91 2.77 7.33 5.90
C ARG A 91 2.66 6.36 4.73
N PHE A 92 3.66 6.39 3.84
CA PHE A 92 3.85 5.34 2.86
C PHE A 92 4.72 4.23 3.44
N TRP A 93 4.44 2.99 3.07
CA TRP A 93 5.29 1.86 3.41
C TRP A 93 5.34 0.86 2.25
N ALA A 94 6.44 0.13 2.19
CA ALA A 94 6.64 -0.96 1.25
C ALA A 94 7.36 -2.11 1.94
N ARG A 95 6.80 -3.31 1.83
CA ARG A 95 7.45 -4.56 2.22
C ARG A 95 8.08 -5.17 0.97
N LEU A 96 9.41 -5.16 0.96
CA LEU A 96 10.21 -5.79 -0.09
C LEU A 96 10.60 -7.18 0.39
N GLN A 97 9.94 -8.21 -0.13
CA GLN A 97 10.38 -9.59 0.08
C GLN A 97 11.40 -9.92 -1.01
N ILE A 98 12.67 -9.61 -0.72
CA ILE A 98 13.84 -9.86 -1.59
C ILE A 98 14.90 -10.60 -0.75
N GLN A 99 15.58 -11.57 -1.37
CA GLN A 99 16.65 -12.36 -0.73
C GLN A 99 18.00 -11.61 -0.68
N LEU A 100 18.14 -10.49 -1.39
CA LEU A 100 19.27 -9.54 -1.29
C LEU A 100 18.78 -8.12 -1.57
N ILE A 101 19.21 -7.16 -0.74
CA ILE A 101 19.00 -5.72 -0.97
C ILE A 101 20.38 -5.08 -1.12
N PHE A 102 20.62 -4.39 -2.24
CA PHE A 102 21.70 -3.42 -2.36
C PHE A 102 21.08 -2.02 -2.23
N ILE A 103 21.20 -1.40 -1.05
CA ILE A 103 20.91 0.02 -0.89
C ILE A 103 22.21 0.76 -1.14
N CYS A 104 22.38 1.31 -2.33
CA CYS A 104 23.45 2.28 -2.58
C CYS A 104 22.94 3.64 -2.10
N LYS A 105 23.53 4.16 -1.01
CA LYS A 105 23.38 5.59 -0.67
C LYS A 105 24.11 6.39 -1.75
N GLN A 106 23.42 7.36 -2.36
CA GLN A 106 24.09 8.53 -2.92
C GLN A 106 24.58 9.41 -1.78
#